data_AF-A0A959ZG52-F1
#
_entry.id   AF-A0A959ZG52-F1
#
_cell.length_a   1.000
_cell.length_b   1.000
_cell.length_c   1.000
_cell.angle_alpha   90.00
_cell.angle_beta   90.00
_cell.angle_gamma   90.00
#
_symmetry.space_group_name_H-M   'P 1'
#
loop_
_entity.id
_entity.type
_entity.pdbx_description
1 polymer ?
#
loop_
_entity_poly.entity_id
_entity_poly.type
_entity_poly.pdbx_seq_one_letter_code
_entity_poly.pdbx_strand_id
1 'polypeptide(L)'
;MGERGISESGVIVNEEPGFEIAKGVVHPDPDFDLPQFALDLLEGRNALIEARQAVEIWARSQEAALGPAGQILNNPDIDEAAKIRLLEQLPDNELPSPVRDLIDAAHRFAIAQQASQHAVSAGGYMPKSDPPSPGDDVSGGLRSAYLRVLEGYAVWGGFRYYGWTNQKDPRNFYGPMIWSEQDCVLRLAIELEKEFPNSVHTEFKINRAMRADYSPDSDSRQAIDLVVSDLNGLEESTETQAAFRTWQHSLFIEAKWLKSGRWTKTGELLKRATDPKGGIAKDLRNLSRAVEIGRCKQAAMLVFDDECFLDYHGDLIDWPNNVEPLIVSPTQLKKHELGGSDLDEHLSRIDQLHRMSCACRNGSLNI
;
A
#
# COMPACT_ATOMS: atom_id res chain seq x y z
N MET A 1 -49.15 59.35 22.42
CA MET A 1 -48.01 59.01 23.31
C MET A 1 -47.53 57.62 22.91
N GLY A 2 -46.24 57.47 22.65
CA GLY A 2 -45.63 56.23 22.16
C GLY A 2 -44.65 56.54 21.03
N GLU A 3 -43.42 56.88 21.42
CA GLU A 3 -42.34 57.46 20.62
C GLU A 3 -41.75 56.47 19.60
N ARG A 4 -41.41 56.98 18.41
CA ARG A 4 -40.48 56.32 17.48
C ARG A 4 -39.10 56.92 17.73
N GLY A 5 -38.23 56.16 18.39
CA GLY A 5 -36.80 56.43 18.44
C GLY A 5 -36.12 55.82 17.21
N ILE A 6 -35.51 56.66 16.39
CA ILE A 6 -34.58 56.28 15.32
C ILE A 6 -33.20 56.21 16.00
N SER A 7 -32.56 55.04 16.05
CA SER A 7 -31.14 54.94 16.39
C SER A 7 -30.35 54.56 15.14
N GLU A 8 -29.50 55.50 14.73
CA GLU A 8 -28.45 55.35 13.73
C GLU A 8 -27.37 54.35 14.19
N SER A 9 -26.60 53.85 13.22
CA SER A 9 -25.39 53.00 13.36
C SER A 9 -25.58 51.52 13.68
N GLY A 10 -26.25 50.81 12.77
CA GLY A 10 -26.05 49.36 12.61
C GLY A 10 -24.72 49.07 11.90
N VAL A 11 -23.65 48.88 12.68
CA VAL A 11 -22.50 48.10 12.20
C VAL A 11 -22.95 46.64 12.21
N ILE A 12 -23.32 46.11 11.06
CA ILE A 12 -23.40 44.66 10.86
C ILE A 12 -21.96 44.18 10.84
N VAL A 13 -21.48 43.71 12.00
CA VAL A 13 -20.32 42.84 12.03
C VAL A 13 -20.80 41.55 11.39
N ASN A 14 -20.44 41.33 10.12
CA ASN A 14 -20.50 40.00 9.54
C ASN A 14 -19.50 39.17 10.32
N GLU A 15 -19.98 38.42 11.31
CA GLU A 15 -19.25 37.27 11.84
C GLU A 15 -19.05 36.33 10.65
N GLU A 16 -17.84 36.32 10.09
CA GLU A 16 -17.44 35.30 9.15
C GLU A 16 -17.70 33.93 9.80
N PRO A 17 -18.31 32.98 9.10
CA PRO A 17 -18.54 31.65 9.66
C PRO A 17 -17.19 31.07 10.06
N GLY A 18 -17.04 30.77 11.36
CA GLY A 18 -15.86 30.14 11.91
C GLY A 18 -15.48 28.93 11.05
N PHE A 19 -14.31 29.01 10.42
CA PHE A 19 -13.75 27.89 9.68
C PHE A 19 -13.48 26.76 10.66
N GLU A 20 -14.27 25.67 10.57
CA GLU A 20 -13.92 24.40 11.21
C GLU A 20 -12.59 23.90 10.65
N ILE A 21 -11.49 24.22 11.34
CA ILE A 21 -10.22 23.52 11.18
C ILE A 21 -10.36 22.19 11.94
N ALA A 22 -10.62 21.10 11.21
CA ALA A 22 -10.23 19.71 11.52
C ALA A 22 -11.06 18.71 10.70
N LYS A 23 -10.74 18.53 9.41
CA LYS A 23 -11.21 17.37 8.62
C LYS A 23 -10.05 16.80 7.82
N GLY A 24 -9.04 16.22 8.48
CA GLY A 24 -7.98 15.50 7.77
C GLY A 24 -6.73 15.09 8.54
N VAL A 25 -6.55 15.57 9.77
CA VAL A 25 -5.51 15.08 10.69
C VAL A 25 -5.85 13.65 11.10
N VAL A 26 -4.91 12.72 10.91
CA VAL A 26 -5.04 11.34 11.37
C VAL A 26 -4.38 11.27 12.73
N HIS A 27 -5.17 11.15 13.80
CA HIS A 27 -4.63 10.84 15.11
C HIS A 27 -4.52 9.31 15.24
N PRO A 28 -3.36 8.77 15.67
CA PRO A 28 -3.34 7.39 16.14
C PRO A 28 -4.29 7.27 17.33
N ASP A 29 -4.87 6.08 17.50
CA ASP A 29 -5.62 5.75 18.71
C ASP A 29 -4.67 5.96 19.92
N PRO A 30 -5.07 6.75 20.94
CA PRO A 30 -4.23 7.04 22.11
C PRO A 30 -3.82 5.78 22.88
N ASP A 31 -4.52 4.66 22.71
CA ASP A 31 -4.20 3.39 23.36
C ASP A 31 -3.16 2.54 22.58
N PHE A 32 -2.61 3.05 21.46
CA PHE A 32 -1.72 2.29 20.58
C PHE A 32 -0.25 2.76 20.64
N ASP A 33 0.63 1.87 21.08
CA ASP A 33 2.08 2.11 21.16
C ASP A 33 2.72 1.93 19.77
N LEU A 34 2.63 2.97 18.94
CA LEU A 34 3.36 3.03 17.68
C LEU A 34 4.85 3.27 17.96
N PRO A 35 5.75 2.61 17.20
CA PRO A 35 7.17 2.92 17.30
C PRO A 35 7.41 4.37 16.87
N GLN A 36 8.43 5.00 17.45
CA GLN A 36 8.70 6.43 17.25
C GLN A 36 8.76 6.82 15.77
N PHE A 37 9.39 6.02 14.90
CA PHE A 37 9.46 6.34 13.46
C PHE A 37 8.08 6.39 12.77
N ALA A 38 7.11 5.59 13.23
CA ALA A 38 5.75 5.59 12.69
C ALA A 38 4.95 6.78 13.22
N LEU A 39 5.17 7.17 14.48
CA LEU A 39 4.66 8.43 15.04
C LEU A 39 5.24 9.63 14.28
N ASP A 40 6.55 9.70 14.10
CA ASP A 40 7.25 10.75 13.35
C ASP A 40 6.72 10.84 11.92
N LEU A 41 6.42 9.71 11.28
CA LEU A 41 5.85 9.68 9.93
C LEU A 41 4.40 10.19 9.89
N LEU A 42 3.58 9.81 10.88
CA LEU A 42 2.22 10.31 11.01
C LEU A 42 2.20 11.80 11.30
N GLU A 43 3.04 12.27 12.22
CA GLU A 43 3.20 13.68 12.56
C GLU A 43 3.70 14.49 11.38
N GLY A 44 4.76 14.03 10.71
CA GLY A 44 5.29 14.66 9.50
C GLY A 44 4.23 14.74 8.39
N ARG A 45 3.41 13.70 8.24
CA ARG A 45 2.29 13.70 7.28
C ARG A 45 1.21 14.70 7.67
N ASN A 46 0.78 14.72 8.93
CA ASN A 46 -0.25 15.63 9.40
C ASN A 46 0.19 17.08 9.23
N ALA A 47 1.45 17.39 9.57
CA ALA A 47 2.05 18.69 9.32
C ALA A 47 2.04 19.05 7.82
N LEU A 48 2.33 18.09 6.93
CA LEU A 48 2.29 18.30 5.49
C LEU A 48 0.87 18.60 4.99
N ILE A 49 -0.15 17.94 5.54
CA ILE A 49 -1.56 18.20 5.20
C ILE A 49 -1.99 19.59 5.66
N GLU A 50 -1.67 19.95 6.91
CA GLU A 50 -2.00 21.27 7.48
C GLU A 50 -1.33 22.39 6.69
N ALA A 51 -0.03 22.25 6.40
CA ALA A 51 0.72 23.23 5.62
C ALA A 51 0.16 23.35 4.19
N ARG A 52 -0.20 22.23 3.56
CA ARG A 52 -0.85 22.25 2.24
C ARG A 52 -2.18 22.99 2.26
N GLN A 53 -3.02 22.74 3.27
CA GLN A 53 -4.29 23.46 3.40
C GLN A 53 -4.07 24.97 3.59
N ALA A 54 -3.09 25.36 4.40
CA ALA A 54 -2.72 26.76 4.58
C ALA A 54 -2.26 27.40 3.26
N VAL A 55 -1.46 26.68 2.46
CA VAL A 55 -1.05 27.13 1.12
C VAL A 55 -2.22 27.24 0.15
N GLU A 56 -3.16 26.29 0.16
CA GLU A 56 -4.36 26.35 -0.67
C GLU A 56 -5.26 27.55 -0.32
N ILE A 57 -5.37 27.89 0.96
CA ILE A 57 -6.08 29.10 1.42
C ILE A 57 -5.34 30.36 0.94
N TRP A 58 -4.02 30.40 1.13
CA TRP A 58 -3.19 31.52 0.69
C TRP A 58 -3.25 31.73 -0.83
N ALA A 59 -3.10 30.66 -1.62
CA ALA A 59 -3.06 30.68 -3.08
C ALA A 59 -4.36 31.18 -3.73
N ARG A 60 -5.48 31.15 -3.01
CA ARG A 60 -6.78 31.70 -3.45
C ARG A 60 -6.88 33.22 -3.31
N SER A 61 -5.95 33.86 -2.60
CA SER A 61 -5.90 35.32 -2.53
C SER A 61 -5.39 35.92 -3.85
N GLN A 62 -5.93 37.08 -4.25
CA GLN A 62 -5.54 37.73 -5.51
C GLN A 62 -4.05 38.13 -5.54
N GLU A 63 -3.46 38.45 -4.40
CA GLU A 63 -2.03 38.78 -4.28
C GLU A 63 -1.15 37.55 -4.47
N ALA A 64 -1.57 36.38 -4.00
CA ALA A 64 -0.82 35.14 -4.15
C ALA A 64 -0.69 34.71 -5.61
N ALA A 65 -1.74 34.89 -6.42
CA ALA A 65 -1.77 34.45 -7.81
C ALA A 65 -0.75 35.16 -8.72
N LEU A 66 -0.23 36.32 -8.31
CA LEU A 66 0.67 37.14 -9.12
C LEU A 66 2.16 36.83 -8.91
N GLY A 67 2.52 36.20 -7.78
CA GLY A 67 3.92 35.90 -7.44
C GLY A 67 4.44 34.56 -8.00
N PRO A 68 5.77 34.37 -8.09
CA PRO A 68 6.38 33.13 -8.60
C PRO A 68 5.91 31.86 -7.87
N ALA A 69 5.81 31.91 -6.54
CA ALA A 69 5.32 30.79 -5.73
C ALA A 69 3.86 30.42 -6.07
N GLY A 70 3.00 31.42 -6.26
CA GLY A 70 1.60 31.19 -6.64
C GLY A 70 1.46 30.63 -8.06
N GLN A 71 2.31 31.05 -9.00
CA GLN A 71 2.34 30.48 -10.35
C GLN A 71 2.72 29.00 -10.34
N ILE A 72 3.72 28.61 -9.54
CA ILE A 72 4.13 27.20 -9.40
C ILE A 72 3.00 26.38 -8.78
N LEU A 73 2.40 26.85 -7.67
CA LEU A 73 1.39 26.11 -6.93
C LEU A 73 0.09 25.91 -7.71
N ASN A 74 -0.31 26.92 -8.50
CA ASN A 74 -1.51 26.89 -9.31
C ASN A 74 -1.32 26.22 -10.68
N ASN A 75 -0.09 25.82 -11.04
CA ASN A 75 0.16 25.14 -12.30
C ASN A 75 -0.35 23.68 -12.25
N PRO A 76 -1.36 23.30 -13.05
CA PRO A 76 -1.92 21.95 -13.04
C PRO A 76 -1.03 20.92 -13.73
N ASP A 77 -0.06 21.36 -14.55
CA ASP A 77 0.83 20.51 -15.33
C ASP A 77 2.06 20.04 -14.54
N ILE A 78 2.24 20.58 -13.32
CA ILE A 78 3.34 20.24 -12.44
C ILE A 78 2.81 19.34 -11.33
N ASP A 79 3.40 18.15 -11.14
CA ASP A 79 3.07 17.29 -10.02
C ASP A 79 3.52 17.89 -8.69
N GLU A 80 2.92 17.46 -7.58
CA GLU A 80 3.19 18.04 -6.26
C GLU A 80 4.66 17.93 -5.83
N ALA A 81 5.34 16.83 -6.14
CA ALA A 81 6.76 16.68 -5.79
C ALA A 81 7.64 17.65 -6.59
N ALA A 82 7.29 17.87 -7.86
CA ALA A 82 7.94 18.87 -8.70
C ALA A 82 7.65 20.30 -8.24
N LYS A 83 6.44 20.60 -7.74
CA LYS A 83 6.11 21.90 -7.15
C LYS A 83 7.01 22.20 -5.95
N ILE A 84 7.15 21.27 -5.02
CA ILE A 84 8.04 21.46 -3.84
C ILE A 84 9.47 21.76 -4.29
N ARG A 85 10.03 20.97 -5.22
CA ARG A 85 11.39 21.21 -5.76
C ARG A 85 11.57 22.56 -6.45
N LEU A 86 10.53 23.07 -7.12
CA LEU A 86 10.58 24.39 -7.76
C LEU A 86 10.46 25.51 -6.75
N LEU A 87 9.65 25.33 -5.70
CA LEU A 87 9.52 26.30 -4.61
C LEU A 87 10.83 26.43 -3.82
N GLU A 88 11.54 25.32 -3.60
CA GLU A 88 12.89 25.29 -2.99
C GLU A 88 13.95 26.08 -3.78
N GLN A 89 13.72 26.34 -5.07
CA GLN A 89 14.64 27.10 -5.92
C GLN A 89 14.38 28.61 -5.88
N LEU A 90 13.25 29.04 -5.29
CA LEU A 90 12.95 30.46 -5.15
C LEU A 90 13.80 31.08 -4.02
N PRO A 91 14.22 32.35 -4.16
CA PRO A 91 14.85 33.07 -3.06
C PRO A 91 13.94 33.15 -1.81
N ASP A 92 14.53 33.05 -0.61
CA ASP A 92 13.77 33.06 0.66
C ASP A 92 12.84 34.27 0.84
N ASN A 93 13.24 35.43 0.29
CA ASN A 93 12.46 36.67 0.33
C ASN A 93 11.25 36.66 -0.63
N GLU A 94 11.18 35.69 -1.55
CA GLU A 94 10.05 35.47 -2.46
C GLU A 94 9.08 34.39 -1.96
N LEU A 95 9.43 33.69 -0.88
CA LEU A 95 8.59 32.66 -0.27
C LEU A 95 7.68 33.28 0.81
N PRO A 96 6.35 33.19 0.67
CA PRO A 96 5.41 33.49 1.75
C PRO A 96 5.55 32.48 2.91
N SER A 97 5.14 32.88 4.12
CA SER A 97 5.21 31.99 5.29
C SER A 97 4.53 30.64 5.07
N PRO A 98 3.29 30.56 4.57
CA PRO A 98 2.63 29.26 4.36
C PRO A 98 3.39 28.35 3.40
N VAL A 99 4.09 28.93 2.41
CA VAL A 99 4.88 28.17 1.43
C VAL A 99 6.17 27.64 2.06
N ARG A 100 6.81 28.41 2.94
CA ARG A 100 7.95 27.91 3.75
C ARG A 100 7.51 26.77 4.65
N ASP A 101 6.39 26.93 5.35
CA ASP A 101 5.84 25.90 6.23
C ASP A 101 5.55 24.60 5.47
N LEU A 102 5.09 24.70 4.21
CA LEU A 102 4.88 23.56 3.31
C LEU A 102 6.19 22.85 2.94
N ILE A 103 7.23 23.60 2.59
CA ILE A 103 8.56 23.02 2.28
C ILE A 103 9.13 22.32 3.52
N ASP A 104 9.09 22.98 4.68
CA ASP A 104 9.58 22.42 5.95
C ASP A 104 8.81 21.16 6.37
N ALA A 105 7.49 21.14 6.16
CA ALA A 105 6.68 19.96 6.42
C ALA A 105 6.99 18.81 5.43
N ALA A 106 7.23 19.13 4.16
CA ALA A 106 7.61 18.14 3.15
C ALA A 106 8.98 17.50 3.47
N HIS A 107 9.96 18.28 3.93
CA HIS A 107 11.27 17.76 4.37
C HIS A 107 11.13 16.85 5.59
N ARG A 108 10.39 17.29 6.62
CA ARG A 108 10.14 16.48 7.81
C ARG A 108 9.48 15.14 7.45
N PHE A 109 8.48 15.16 6.58
CA PHE A 109 7.83 13.95 6.11
C PHE A 109 8.79 13.04 5.33
N ALA A 110 9.63 13.58 4.44
CA ALA A 110 10.61 12.80 3.69
C ALA A 110 11.67 12.14 4.60
N ILE A 111 12.15 12.84 5.62
CA ILE A 111 13.09 12.29 6.62
C ILE A 111 12.42 11.16 7.40
N ALA A 112 11.21 11.37 7.88
CA ALA A 112 10.46 10.33 8.60
C ALA A 112 10.17 9.12 7.71
N GLN A 113 9.88 9.34 6.42
CA GLN A 113 9.66 8.27 5.45
C GLN A 113 10.93 7.43 5.27
N GLN A 114 12.07 8.08 5.10
CA GLN A 114 13.35 7.38 4.99
C GLN A 114 13.68 6.60 6.27
N ALA A 115 13.48 7.20 7.44
CA ALA A 115 13.69 6.53 8.73
C ALA A 115 12.79 5.30 8.88
N SER A 116 11.52 5.40 8.48
CA SER A 116 10.57 4.29 8.45
C SER A 116 11.07 3.16 7.53
N GLN A 117 11.48 3.48 6.31
CA GLN A 117 12.02 2.50 5.35
C GLN A 117 13.29 1.81 5.89
N HIS A 118 14.17 2.55 6.57
CA HIS A 118 15.36 1.95 7.19
C HIS A 118 15.01 1.03 8.36
N ALA A 119 14.10 1.44 9.25
CA ALA A 119 13.66 0.63 10.39
C ALA A 119 13.01 -0.69 9.92
N VAL A 120 12.25 -0.60 8.84
CA VAL A 120 11.67 -1.72 8.09
C VAL A 120 12.74 -2.69 7.60
N SER A 121 13.71 -2.20 6.83
CA SER A 121 14.74 -3.04 6.23
C SER A 121 15.66 -3.67 7.28
N ALA A 122 15.82 -3.01 8.43
CA ALA A 122 16.54 -3.55 9.58
C ALA A 122 15.76 -4.60 10.39
N GLY A 123 14.53 -4.94 9.98
CA GLY A 123 13.68 -5.91 10.68
C GLY A 123 13.17 -5.42 12.03
N GLY A 124 13.22 -4.11 12.30
CA GLY A 124 12.90 -3.51 13.60
C GLY A 124 11.44 -3.64 14.05
N TYR A 125 10.59 -4.25 13.22
CA TYR A 125 9.16 -4.37 13.47
C TYR A 125 8.58 -5.75 13.12
N MET A 126 9.46 -6.73 12.95
CA MET A 126 9.04 -8.12 12.83
C MET A 126 9.21 -8.78 14.20
N PRO A 127 8.25 -9.59 14.67
CA PRO A 127 8.38 -10.29 15.93
C PRO A 127 9.69 -11.06 15.98
N LYS A 128 10.39 -10.96 17.12
CA LYS A 128 11.61 -11.73 17.42
C LYS A 128 11.20 -13.17 17.72
N SER A 129 10.80 -13.92 16.70
CA SER A 129 10.69 -15.37 16.80
C SER A 129 12.06 -15.99 16.55
N ASP A 130 12.45 -16.97 17.36
CA ASP A 130 13.65 -17.77 17.09
C ASP A 130 13.53 -18.44 15.71
N PRO A 131 14.59 -18.47 14.90
CA PRO A 131 14.57 -19.16 13.63
C PRO A 131 14.38 -20.67 13.87
N PRO A 132 13.39 -21.32 13.23
CA PRO A 132 13.28 -22.77 13.28
C PRO A 132 14.50 -23.42 12.64
N SER A 133 14.75 -24.69 12.98
CA SER A 133 15.79 -25.47 12.30
C SER A 133 15.44 -25.60 10.82
N PRO A 134 16.39 -25.38 9.88
CA PRO A 134 16.14 -25.54 8.46
C PRO A 134 15.66 -26.97 8.19
N GLY A 135 14.44 -27.11 7.70
CA GLY A 135 13.89 -28.36 7.21
C GLY A 135 13.55 -28.24 5.73
N ASP A 136 13.54 -29.35 5.01
CA ASP A 136 13.08 -29.43 3.61
C ASP A 136 11.56 -29.15 3.44
N ASP A 137 10.86 -28.76 4.51
CA ASP A 137 9.42 -28.50 4.53
C ASP A 137 9.09 -27.08 4.06
N VAL A 138 8.97 -26.94 2.74
CA VAL A 138 8.58 -25.68 2.09
C VAL A 138 7.24 -25.15 2.60
N SER A 139 6.27 -26.04 2.86
CA SER A 139 4.93 -25.63 3.30
C SER A 139 4.94 -25.12 4.75
N GLY A 140 5.65 -25.81 5.64
CA GLY A 140 5.85 -25.38 7.03
C GLY A 140 6.55 -24.02 7.13
N GLY A 141 7.63 -23.83 6.35
CA GLY A 141 8.35 -22.55 6.31
C GLY A 141 7.50 -21.42 5.74
N LEU A 142 6.81 -21.65 4.63
CA LEU A 142 5.91 -20.65 4.03
C LEU A 142 4.81 -20.21 5.00
N ARG A 143 4.15 -21.16 5.66
CA ARG A 143 3.09 -20.88 6.62
C ARG A 143 3.61 -20.09 7.82
N SER A 144 4.79 -20.44 8.32
CA SER A 144 5.43 -19.73 9.44
C SER A 144 5.78 -18.28 9.07
N ALA A 145 6.35 -18.07 7.87
CA ALA A 145 6.62 -16.73 7.35
C ALA A 145 5.34 -15.90 7.18
N TYR A 146 4.28 -16.49 6.63
CA TYR A 146 2.99 -15.85 6.46
C TYR A 146 2.36 -15.41 7.79
N LEU A 147 2.41 -16.25 8.83
CA LEU A 147 1.88 -15.89 10.15
C LEU A 147 2.62 -14.67 10.75
N ARG A 148 3.94 -14.58 10.59
CA ARG A 148 4.71 -13.40 11.04
C ARG A 148 4.38 -12.15 10.22
N VAL A 149 4.08 -12.29 8.94
CA VAL A 149 3.55 -11.18 8.12
C VAL A 149 2.19 -10.73 8.64
N LEU A 150 1.28 -11.66 8.99
CA LEU A 150 -0.01 -11.30 9.60
C LEU A 150 0.17 -10.58 10.93
N GLU A 151 1.07 -11.07 11.80
CA GLU A 151 1.39 -10.42 13.07
C GLU A 151 1.89 -8.99 12.84
N GLY A 152 2.81 -8.77 11.89
CA GLY A 152 3.23 -7.43 11.50
C GLY A 152 2.08 -6.59 10.96
N TYR A 153 1.27 -7.15 10.06
CA TYR A 153 0.13 -6.47 9.45
C TYR A 153 -0.90 -6.02 10.48
N ALA A 154 -1.07 -6.76 11.58
CA ALA A 154 -1.93 -6.34 12.69
C ALA A 154 -1.55 -4.95 13.23
N VAL A 155 -0.28 -4.59 13.11
CA VAL A 155 0.28 -3.39 13.70
C VAL A 155 0.45 -2.25 12.68
N TRP A 156 0.78 -2.55 11.41
CA TRP A 156 0.98 -1.52 10.37
C TRP A 156 0.04 -1.58 9.16
N GLY A 157 -0.96 -2.46 9.18
CA GLY A 157 -1.81 -2.74 8.04
C GLY A 157 -2.59 -1.53 7.51
N GLY A 158 -2.77 -1.48 6.19
CA GLY A 158 -3.39 -0.35 5.51
C GLY A 158 -4.86 -0.11 5.87
N PHE A 159 -5.54 -1.14 6.38
CA PHE A 159 -6.94 -1.09 6.84
C PHE A 159 -7.22 -0.06 7.94
N ARG A 160 -6.18 0.32 8.69
CA ARG A 160 -6.27 1.29 9.80
C ARG A 160 -6.35 2.74 9.31
N TYR A 161 -6.03 2.98 8.04
CA TYR A 161 -5.88 4.31 7.48
C TYR A 161 -6.95 4.63 6.45
N TYR A 162 -7.11 5.92 6.15
CA TYR A 162 -8.17 6.43 5.28
C TYR A 162 -8.15 5.84 3.85
N GLY A 163 -7.01 5.33 3.40
CA GLY A 163 -6.86 4.69 2.10
C GLY A 163 -6.87 5.68 0.95
N TRP A 164 -7.26 5.22 -0.23
CA TRP A 164 -7.30 5.99 -1.47
C TRP A 164 -8.70 6.25 -1.96
N THR A 165 -9.11 7.52 -1.92
CA THR A 165 -10.36 7.98 -2.51
C THR A 165 -10.08 8.60 -3.90
N ASN A 166 -9.27 9.65 -3.94
CA ASN A 166 -8.80 10.31 -5.16
C ASN A 166 -7.37 10.87 -4.97
N GLN A 167 -6.54 10.92 -6.01
CA GLN A 167 -5.12 11.37 -5.90
C GLN A 167 -4.93 12.76 -5.28
N LYS A 168 -5.96 13.61 -5.32
CA LYS A 168 -5.92 14.98 -4.79
C LYS A 168 -6.42 15.08 -3.35
N ASP A 169 -6.99 14.02 -2.77
CA ASP A 169 -7.52 14.03 -1.42
C ASP A 169 -6.33 14.07 -0.45
N PRO A 170 -6.14 15.18 0.29
CA PRO A 170 -5.01 15.30 1.20
C PRO A 170 -5.10 14.28 2.34
N ARG A 171 -6.28 13.67 2.57
CA ARG A 171 -6.49 12.66 3.59
C ARG A 171 -6.05 11.26 3.16
N ASN A 172 -5.71 11.05 1.89
CA ASN A 172 -5.27 9.74 1.43
C ASN A 172 -4.00 9.29 2.16
N PHE A 173 -4.03 8.08 2.68
CA PHE A 173 -2.90 7.43 3.32
C PHE A 173 -3.16 5.95 3.45
N TYR A 174 -2.18 5.17 3.03
CA TYR A 174 -2.23 3.72 3.10
C TYR A 174 -1.53 3.17 4.34
N GLY A 175 -1.00 4.05 5.18
CA GLY A 175 -0.19 3.66 6.31
C GLY A 175 1.31 3.83 6.09
N PRO A 176 2.10 3.63 7.16
CA PRO A 176 3.52 3.91 7.17
C PRO A 176 4.35 2.91 6.35
N MET A 177 3.82 1.70 6.11
CA MET A 177 4.64 0.54 5.77
C MET A 177 4.41 -0.06 4.37
N ILE A 178 3.27 0.21 3.72
CA ILE A 178 3.01 -0.25 2.35
C ILE A 178 2.66 0.94 1.46
N TRP A 179 3.49 1.18 0.46
CA TRP A 179 3.36 2.28 -0.49
C TRP A 179 3.16 1.76 -1.91
N SER A 180 3.66 0.56 -2.19
CA SER A 180 3.63 -0.16 -3.45
C SER A 180 3.36 -1.65 -3.23
N GLU A 181 3.03 -2.36 -4.31
CA GLU A 181 2.91 -3.83 -4.29
C GLU A 181 4.26 -4.50 -3.95
N GLN A 182 5.37 -3.87 -4.34
CA GLN A 182 6.72 -4.34 -4.02
C GLN A 182 7.02 -4.29 -2.52
N ASP A 183 6.39 -3.38 -1.78
CA ASP A 183 6.54 -3.37 -0.31
C ASP A 183 5.88 -4.62 0.29
N CYS A 184 4.72 -5.05 -0.22
CA CYS A 184 4.07 -6.30 0.20
C CYS A 184 4.98 -7.51 -0.06
N VAL A 185 5.59 -7.55 -1.24
CA VAL A 185 6.59 -8.56 -1.62
C VAL A 185 7.75 -8.58 -0.63
N LEU A 186 8.33 -7.42 -0.33
CA LEU A 186 9.44 -7.29 0.63
C LEU A 186 9.06 -7.78 2.04
N ARG A 187 7.82 -7.53 2.50
CA ARG A 187 7.36 -8.01 3.82
C ARG A 187 7.43 -9.51 3.95
N LEU A 188 6.96 -10.24 2.94
CA LEU A 188 7.03 -11.69 2.95
C LEU A 188 8.45 -12.18 2.70
N ALA A 189 9.22 -11.52 1.83
CA ALA A 189 10.61 -11.89 1.54
C ALA A 189 11.48 -11.95 2.80
N ILE A 190 11.40 -10.92 3.65
CA ILE A 190 12.15 -10.83 4.91
C ILE A 190 11.80 -11.99 5.84
N GLU A 191 10.52 -12.37 5.91
CA GLU A 191 10.07 -13.47 6.76
C GLU A 191 10.41 -14.85 6.19
N LEU A 192 10.43 -14.99 4.87
CA LEU A 192 10.90 -16.19 4.19
C LEU A 192 12.40 -16.39 4.33
N GLU A 193 13.20 -15.32 4.33
CA GLU A 193 14.67 -15.40 4.46
C GLU A 193 15.09 -15.98 5.82
N LYS A 194 14.25 -15.85 6.85
CA LYS A 194 14.44 -16.50 8.16
C LYS A 194 14.26 -18.03 8.08
N GLU A 195 13.42 -18.51 7.17
CA GLU A 195 13.10 -19.93 6.97
C GLU A 195 14.02 -20.57 5.92
N PHE A 196 14.39 -19.81 4.89
CA PHE A 196 15.19 -20.25 3.75
C PHE A 196 16.38 -19.31 3.49
N PRO A 197 17.39 -19.29 4.39
CA PRO A 197 18.51 -18.37 4.27
C PRO A 197 19.25 -18.49 2.93
N ASN A 198 19.57 -17.34 2.34
CA ASN A 198 20.25 -17.16 1.05
C ASN A 198 19.52 -17.80 -0.14
N SER A 199 18.24 -18.12 0.00
CA SER A 199 17.46 -18.81 -1.02
C SER A 199 16.27 -18.00 -1.52
N VAL A 200 16.02 -16.81 -0.98
CA VAL A 200 14.90 -15.94 -1.38
C VAL A 200 15.34 -14.91 -2.42
N HIS A 201 14.64 -14.87 -3.55
CA HIS A 201 14.92 -13.98 -4.68
C HIS A 201 13.67 -13.18 -5.05
N THR A 202 13.78 -11.85 -5.11
CA THR A 202 12.70 -10.95 -5.52
C THR A 202 12.78 -10.60 -7.02
N GLU A 203 11.65 -10.34 -7.65
CA GLU A 203 11.55 -9.92 -9.07
C GLU A 203 12.28 -10.88 -10.04
N PHE A 204 12.07 -12.18 -9.84
CA PHE A 204 12.79 -13.20 -10.58
C PHE A 204 12.32 -13.25 -12.04
N LYS A 205 13.13 -12.71 -12.95
CA LYS A 205 12.79 -12.63 -14.39
C LYS A 205 12.90 -14.00 -15.05
N ILE A 206 11.76 -14.54 -15.47
CA ILE A 206 11.69 -15.68 -16.37
C ILE A 206 11.76 -15.16 -17.81
N ASN A 207 12.96 -15.23 -18.39
CA ASN A 207 13.15 -14.86 -19.79
C ASN A 207 13.12 -16.08 -20.73
N ARG A 208 13.05 -15.80 -22.04
CA ARG A 208 13.05 -16.78 -23.15
C ARG A 208 14.19 -17.80 -23.08
N ALA A 209 15.27 -17.41 -22.42
CA ALA A 209 16.50 -18.15 -22.31
C ALA A 209 16.45 -19.20 -21.19
N MET A 210 15.39 -19.24 -20.37
CA MET A 210 15.30 -20.01 -19.12
C MET A 210 14.13 -21.02 -19.11
N ARG A 211 13.48 -21.30 -20.25
CA ARG A 211 12.41 -22.32 -20.39
C ARG A 211 12.79 -23.46 -21.32
N ALA A 212 12.45 -24.71 -20.93
CA ALA A 212 12.61 -25.90 -21.77
C ALA A 212 11.41 -26.14 -22.72
N ASP A 213 10.24 -25.58 -22.41
CA ASP A 213 8.94 -25.81 -23.07
C ASP A 213 8.46 -24.61 -23.92
N TYR A 214 9.39 -23.80 -24.41
CA TYR A 214 9.10 -22.54 -25.10
C TYR A 214 8.21 -22.72 -26.34
N SER A 215 7.10 -21.97 -26.39
CA SER A 215 6.27 -21.76 -27.59
C SER A 215 6.23 -20.26 -27.95
N PRO A 216 6.73 -19.86 -29.13
CA PRO A 216 6.80 -18.45 -29.55
C PRO A 216 5.43 -17.76 -29.62
N ASP A 217 4.36 -18.53 -29.82
CA ASP A 217 3.01 -18.03 -30.08
C ASP A 217 2.24 -17.71 -28.80
N SER A 218 2.80 -18.00 -27.62
CA SER A 218 2.06 -17.98 -26.34
C SER A 218 2.72 -17.19 -25.20
N ASP A 219 3.98 -16.74 -25.34
CA ASP A 219 4.76 -16.34 -24.16
C ASP A 219 5.21 -14.87 -24.14
N SER A 220 4.68 -14.13 -23.18
CA SER A 220 5.16 -12.79 -22.79
C SER A 220 6.27 -12.92 -21.75
N ARG A 221 7.16 -11.93 -21.60
CA ARG A 221 8.16 -11.95 -20.52
C ARG A 221 7.41 -12.03 -19.18
N GLN A 222 7.67 -13.07 -18.39
CA GLN A 222 7.09 -13.25 -17.06
C GLN A 222 8.16 -12.96 -16.01
N ALA A 223 7.80 -12.26 -14.94
CA ALA A 223 8.58 -12.19 -13.73
C ALA A 223 7.73 -12.79 -12.63
N ILE A 224 8.35 -13.57 -11.74
CA ILE A 224 7.71 -14.04 -10.51
C ILE A 224 8.14 -13.09 -9.41
N ASP A 225 7.19 -12.60 -8.63
CA ASP A 225 7.47 -11.61 -7.59
C ASP A 225 8.45 -12.15 -6.53
N LEU A 226 8.27 -13.41 -6.08
CA LEU A 226 9.17 -14.11 -5.15
C LEU A 226 9.45 -15.54 -5.56
N VAL A 227 10.71 -15.93 -5.46
CA VAL A 227 11.17 -17.30 -5.66
C VAL A 227 12.00 -17.75 -4.47
N VAL A 228 11.66 -18.92 -3.91
CA VAL A 228 12.58 -19.65 -3.01
C VAL A 228 13.26 -20.73 -3.81
N SER A 229 14.57 -20.62 -3.95
CA SER A 229 15.41 -21.56 -4.66
C SER A 229 16.83 -21.48 -4.11
N ASP A 230 17.34 -22.62 -3.66
CA ASP A 230 18.78 -22.76 -3.52
C ASP A 230 19.36 -22.74 -4.95
N LEU A 231 20.25 -21.78 -5.21
CA LEU A 231 20.96 -21.66 -6.49
C LEU A 231 22.46 -21.92 -6.30
N ASN A 232 22.87 -22.38 -5.11
CA ASN A 232 24.25 -22.77 -4.87
C ASN A 232 24.62 -23.94 -5.79
N GLY A 233 25.76 -23.82 -6.47
CA GLY A 233 26.23 -24.79 -7.46
C GLY A 233 25.82 -24.49 -8.90
N LEU A 234 25.00 -23.46 -9.16
CA LEU A 234 24.83 -22.87 -10.48
C LEU A 234 25.94 -21.83 -10.72
N GLU A 235 27.14 -22.28 -11.06
CA GLU A 235 28.22 -21.39 -11.50
C GLU A 235 27.92 -20.82 -12.87
N GLU A 236 28.28 -19.57 -13.17
CA GLU A 236 28.08 -18.98 -14.49
C GLU A 236 28.98 -19.66 -15.54
N SER A 237 28.36 -20.36 -16.49
CA SER A 237 29.02 -21.11 -17.56
C SER A 237 28.13 -21.19 -18.80
N THR A 238 28.66 -21.70 -19.90
CA THR A 238 27.90 -21.95 -21.13
C THR A 238 26.79 -22.99 -20.96
N GLU A 239 26.85 -23.82 -19.92
CA GLU A 239 25.89 -24.90 -19.64
C GLU A 239 24.87 -24.52 -18.57
N THR A 240 25.13 -23.46 -17.80
CA THR A 240 24.31 -23.00 -16.67
C THR A 240 22.90 -22.65 -17.09
N GLN A 241 22.76 -22.11 -18.29
CA GLN A 241 21.46 -21.81 -18.85
C GLN A 241 20.61 -23.08 -19.07
N ALA A 242 21.22 -24.19 -19.46
CA ALA A 242 20.54 -25.47 -19.63
C ALA A 242 20.23 -26.11 -18.26
N ALA A 243 21.18 -26.08 -17.32
CA ALA A 243 20.98 -26.56 -15.96
C ALA A 243 19.87 -25.77 -15.24
N PHE A 244 19.83 -24.46 -15.43
CA PHE A 244 18.79 -23.57 -14.90
C PHE A 244 17.40 -23.90 -15.47
N ARG A 245 17.30 -24.22 -16.77
CA ARG A 245 16.01 -24.56 -17.41
C ARG A 245 15.34 -25.80 -16.82
N THR A 246 16.13 -26.74 -16.35
CA THR A 246 15.67 -27.98 -15.73
C THR A 246 15.66 -27.90 -14.19
N TRP A 247 16.05 -26.74 -13.63
CA TRP A 247 16.08 -26.54 -12.20
C TRP A 247 14.66 -26.45 -11.66
N GLN A 248 14.35 -27.30 -10.69
CA GLN A 248 13.08 -27.24 -9.99
C GLN A 248 13.22 -26.32 -8.78
N HIS A 249 12.45 -25.23 -8.75
CA HIS A 249 12.44 -24.29 -7.63
C HIS A 249 11.63 -24.84 -6.45
N SER A 250 11.93 -24.39 -5.24
CA SER A 250 11.19 -24.83 -4.06
C SER A 250 9.80 -24.18 -4.00
N LEU A 251 9.73 -22.86 -4.21
CA LEU A 251 8.49 -22.09 -4.09
C LEU A 251 8.45 -20.92 -5.07
N PHE A 252 7.29 -20.71 -5.69
CA PHE A 252 6.95 -19.48 -6.42
C PHE A 252 5.80 -18.75 -5.72
N ILE A 253 5.90 -17.41 -5.62
CA ILE A 253 4.84 -16.58 -5.05
C ILE A 253 4.64 -15.36 -5.95
N GLU A 254 3.37 -15.08 -6.27
CA GLU A 254 2.95 -13.81 -6.87
C GLU A 254 2.20 -13.00 -5.82
N ALA A 255 2.36 -11.68 -5.85
CA ALA A 255 1.75 -10.77 -4.90
C ALA A 255 0.75 -9.82 -5.56
N LYS A 256 -0.33 -9.51 -4.87
CA LYS A 256 -1.26 -8.44 -5.24
C LYS A 256 -1.66 -7.62 -4.03
N TRP A 257 -1.86 -6.32 -4.25
CA TRP A 257 -2.37 -5.42 -3.22
C TRP A 257 -3.71 -4.81 -3.61
N LEU A 258 -4.75 -5.18 -2.87
CA LEU A 258 -6.08 -4.58 -2.90
C LEU A 258 -6.12 -3.49 -1.82
N LYS A 259 -5.79 -2.26 -2.25
CA LYS A 259 -5.55 -1.13 -1.36
C LYS A 259 -6.82 -0.60 -0.71
N SER A 260 -6.68 -0.09 0.52
CA SER A 260 -7.72 0.66 1.22
C SER A 260 -8.26 1.87 0.42
N GLY A 261 -9.51 2.24 0.65
CA GLY A 261 -10.28 3.32 0.02
C GLY A 261 -10.85 2.98 -1.36
N ARG A 262 -10.57 1.80 -1.91
CA ARG A 262 -10.93 1.48 -3.30
C ARG A 262 -12.37 1.01 -3.47
N TRP A 263 -13.17 0.89 -2.41
CA TRP A 263 -14.61 0.66 -2.54
C TRP A 263 -15.32 1.68 -3.43
N THR A 264 -14.92 2.96 -3.43
CA THR A 264 -15.48 3.98 -4.35
C THR A 264 -15.05 3.80 -5.81
N LYS A 265 -14.11 2.88 -6.05
CA LYS A 265 -13.53 2.52 -7.35
C LYS A 265 -13.65 1.01 -7.57
N THR A 266 -14.79 0.41 -7.23
CA THR A 266 -15.01 -1.05 -7.27
C THR A 266 -14.60 -1.67 -8.61
N GLY A 267 -14.81 -0.99 -9.74
CA GLY A 267 -14.36 -1.46 -11.05
C GLY A 267 -12.85 -1.67 -11.17
N GLU A 268 -12.03 -0.87 -10.48
CA GLU A 268 -10.57 -1.08 -10.42
C GLU A 268 -10.20 -2.29 -9.55
N LEU A 269 -10.91 -2.53 -8.44
CA LEU A 269 -10.71 -3.74 -7.62
C LEU A 269 -11.12 -4.99 -8.38
N LEU A 270 -12.27 -4.95 -9.05
CA LEU A 270 -12.74 -6.04 -9.91
C LEU A 270 -11.74 -6.36 -11.00
N LYS A 271 -11.24 -5.34 -11.71
CA LYS A 271 -10.18 -5.53 -12.69
C LYS A 271 -8.94 -6.15 -12.06
N ARG A 272 -8.48 -5.71 -10.89
CA ARG A 272 -7.33 -6.33 -10.21
C ARG A 272 -7.58 -7.80 -9.82
N ALA A 273 -8.80 -8.16 -9.47
CA ALA A 273 -9.16 -9.54 -9.15
C ALA A 273 -9.28 -10.42 -10.40
N THR A 274 -9.98 -9.95 -11.44
CA THR A 274 -10.47 -10.80 -12.53
C THR A 274 -9.81 -10.57 -13.90
N ASP A 275 -8.99 -9.51 -14.07
CA ASP A 275 -8.42 -9.19 -15.38
C ASP A 275 -7.55 -10.35 -15.91
N PRO A 276 -7.93 -10.99 -17.02
CA PRO A 276 -7.21 -12.13 -17.57
C PRO A 276 -5.80 -11.76 -18.06
N LYS A 277 -5.48 -10.46 -18.19
CA LYS A 277 -4.19 -9.95 -18.67
C LYS A 277 -3.24 -9.48 -17.57
N GLY A 278 -3.68 -9.30 -16.33
CA GLY A 278 -2.80 -8.76 -15.27
C GLY A 278 -3.34 -8.76 -13.84
N GLY A 279 -4.42 -9.48 -13.56
CA GLY A 279 -5.00 -9.61 -12.22
C GLY A 279 -4.69 -10.93 -11.51
N ILE A 280 -5.25 -11.09 -10.31
CA ILE A 280 -5.10 -12.29 -9.46
C ILE A 280 -5.43 -13.57 -10.25
N ALA A 281 -6.53 -13.58 -11.01
CA ALA A 281 -6.95 -14.74 -11.80
C ALA A 281 -5.92 -15.19 -12.86
N LYS A 282 -5.16 -14.25 -13.45
CA LYS A 282 -4.07 -14.61 -14.37
C LYS A 282 -2.92 -15.25 -13.62
N ASP A 283 -2.52 -14.66 -12.50
CA ASP A 283 -1.34 -15.09 -11.76
C ASP A 283 -1.58 -16.46 -11.10
N LEU A 284 -2.79 -16.73 -10.61
CA LEU A 284 -3.21 -18.07 -10.16
C LEU A 284 -3.08 -19.15 -11.25
N ARG A 285 -3.50 -18.85 -12.49
CA ARG A 285 -3.35 -19.79 -13.61
C ARG A 285 -1.87 -20.05 -13.95
N ASN A 286 -1.05 -19.00 -13.92
CA ASN A 286 0.40 -19.13 -14.16
C ASN A 286 1.07 -19.98 -13.08
N LEU A 287 0.74 -19.74 -11.81
CA LEU A 287 1.25 -20.49 -10.66
C LEU A 287 0.81 -21.96 -10.70
N SER A 288 -0.48 -22.23 -10.92
CA SER A 288 -0.99 -23.60 -11.08
C SER A 288 -0.23 -24.34 -12.19
N ARG A 289 -0.08 -23.67 -13.34
CA ARG A 289 0.63 -24.26 -14.48
C ARG A 289 2.09 -24.56 -14.16
N ALA A 290 2.77 -23.68 -13.41
CA ALA A 290 4.16 -23.89 -12.99
C ALA A 290 4.33 -25.14 -12.12
N VAL A 291 3.38 -25.39 -11.20
CA VAL A 291 3.36 -26.61 -10.38
C VAL A 291 3.05 -27.85 -11.24
N GLU A 292 2.04 -27.78 -12.11
CA GLU A 292 1.64 -28.90 -12.98
C GLU A 292 2.77 -29.41 -13.89
N ILE A 293 3.60 -28.51 -14.40
CA ILE A 293 4.75 -28.88 -15.26
C ILE A 293 6.02 -29.20 -14.46
N GLY A 294 5.95 -29.21 -13.12
CA GLY A 294 7.06 -29.56 -12.23
C GLY A 294 8.15 -28.50 -12.12
N ARG A 295 7.86 -27.24 -12.49
CA ARG A 295 8.84 -26.14 -12.47
C ARG A 295 9.13 -25.62 -11.06
N CYS A 296 8.13 -25.64 -10.20
CA CYS A 296 8.28 -25.44 -8.77
C CYS A 296 7.59 -26.59 -8.02
N LYS A 297 8.07 -26.89 -6.81
CA LYS A 297 7.44 -27.88 -5.94
C LYS A 297 6.12 -27.38 -5.38
N GLN A 298 6.07 -26.10 -5.02
CA GLN A 298 4.92 -25.43 -4.45
C GLN A 298 4.75 -24.03 -5.05
N ALA A 299 3.52 -23.53 -5.03
CA ALA A 299 3.19 -22.18 -5.44
C ALA A 299 2.21 -21.55 -4.45
N ALA A 300 2.28 -20.23 -4.31
CA ALA A 300 1.38 -19.47 -3.45
C ALA A 300 0.99 -18.12 -4.07
N MET A 301 -0.16 -17.60 -3.68
CA MET A 301 -0.61 -16.26 -4.07
C MET A 301 -0.79 -15.43 -2.83
N LEU A 302 0.02 -14.38 -2.70
CA LEU A 302 -0.04 -13.41 -1.62
C LEU A 302 -0.99 -12.27 -2.01
N VAL A 303 -2.04 -12.05 -1.22
CA VAL A 303 -2.96 -10.92 -1.43
C VAL A 303 -3.05 -10.10 -0.16
N PHE A 304 -2.54 -8.87 -0.20
CA PHE A 304 -2.86 -7.87 0.82
C PHE A 304 -4.22 -7.27 0.48
N ASP A 305 -5.20 -7.48 1.34
CA ASP A 305 -6.58 -7.04 1.15
C ASP A 305 -7.03 -6.17 2.33
N ASP A 306 -6.78 -4.86 2.20
CA ASP A 306 -6.96 -3.91 3.29
C ASP A 306 -8.44 -3.68 3.65
N GLU A 307 -9.37 -4.01 2.75
CA GLU A 307 -10.80 -3.78 2.98
C GLU A 307 -11.62 -5.06 2.81
N CYS A 308 -11.00 -6.23 2.98
CA CYS A 308 -11.65 -7.53 2.92
C CYS A 308 -12.48 -7.75 1.63
N PHE A 309 -12.04 -7.19 0.50
CA PHE A 309 -12.73 -7.33 -0.78
C PHE A 309 -13.01 -8.79 -1.15
N LEU A 310 -12.05 -9.69 -0.90
CA LEU A 310 -12.17 -11.12 -1.18
C LEU A 310 -13.13 -11.86 -0.24
N ASP A 311 -13.49 -11.30 0.91
CA ASP A 311 -14.53 -11.90 1.75
C ASP A 311 -15.92 -11.72 1.13
N TYR A 312 -16.12 -10.63 0.38
CA TYR A 312 -17.38 -10.33 -0.31
C TYR A 312 -17.43 -10.85 -1.76
N HIS A 313 -16.26 -10.91 -2.40
CA HIS A 313 -16.13 -11.16 -3.84
C HIS A 313 -15.08 -12.24 -4.16
N GLY A 314 -14.79 -13.11 -3.20
CA GLY A 314 -13.88 -14.24 -3.40
C GLY A 314 -14.39 -15.25 -4.42
N ASP A 315 -15.71 -15.30 -4.65
CA ASP A 315 -16.38 -16.09 -5.68
C ASP A 315 -15.98 -15.70 -7.11
N LEU A 316 -15.45 -14.48 -7.29
CA LEU A 316 -14.97 -14.00 -8.58
C LEU A 316 -13.62 -14.58 -8.99
N ILE A 317 -12.95 -15.28 -8.07
CA ILE A 317 -11.62 -15.83 -8.26
C ILE A 317 -11.69 -17.34 -8.08
N ASP A 318 -11.33 -18.07 -9.12
CA ASP A 318 -11.15 -19.53 -9.03
C ASP A 318 -9.77 -19.82 -8.45
N TRP A 319 -9.74 -20.45 -7.27
CA TRP A 319 -8.53 -20.78 -6.53
C TRP A 319 -8.09 -22.22 -6.86
N PRO A 320 -6.98 -22.42 -7.60
CA PRO A 320 -6.50 -23.75 -7.90
C PRO A 320 -6.05 -24.49 -6.63
N ASN A 321 -6.41 -25.76 -6.49
CA ASN A 321 -6.09 -26.58 -5.30
C ASN A 321 -4.58 -26.78 -5.05
N ASN A 322 -3.75 -26.54 -6.08
CA ASN A 322 -2.29 -26.65 -6.04
C ASN A 322 -1.58 -25.29 -5.86
N VAL A 323 -2.31 -24.21 -5.59
CA VAL A 323 -1.76 -22.89 -5.27
C VAL A 323 -2.25 -22.48 -3.89
N GLU A 324 -1.34 -22.22 -2.97
CA GLU A 324 -1.68 -21.87 -1.59
C GLU A 324 -2.15 -20.40 -1.48
N PRO A 325 -3.35 -20.14 -0.94
CA PRO A 325 -3.83 -18.78 -0.71
C PRO A 325 -3.21 -18.18 0.55
N LEU A 326 -2.49 -17.06 0.40
CA LEU A 326 -1.92 -16.28 1.50
C LEU A 326 -2.61 -14.90 1.54
N ILE A 327 -3.72 -14.79 2.26
CA ILE A 327 -4.52 -13.56 2.30
C ILE A 327 -4.16 -12.77 3.56
N VAL A 328 -3.64 -11.56 3.41
CA VAL A 328 -3.34 -10.66 4.51
C VAL A 328 -4.47 -9.63 4.60
N SER A 329 -5.42 -9.83 5.52
CA SER A 329 -6.60 -8.98 5.68
C SER A 329 -7.06 -8.87 7.13
N PRO A 330 -7.87 -7.84 7.48
CA PRO A 330 -8.48 -7.72 8.81
C PRO A 330 -9.26 -8.96 9.28
N THR A 331 -9.95 -9.66 8.38
CA THR A 331 -10.66 -10.90 8.73
C THR A 331 -9.68 -12.04 9.05
N GLN A 332 -8.54 -12.10 8.37
CA GLN A 332 -7.49 -13.07 8.69
C GLN A 332 -6.82 -12.75 10.02
N LEU A 333 -6.63 -11.48 10.35
CA LEU A 333 -6.22 -11.06 11.69
C LEU A 333 -7.18 -11.62 12.75
N LYS A 334 -8.48 -11.35 12.60
CA LYS A 334 -9.52 -11.85 13.52
C LYS A 334 -9.53 -13.37 13.63
N LYS A 335 -9.43 -14.08 12.51
CA LYS A 335 -9.42 -15.55 12.46
C LYS A 335 -8.23 -16.16 13.21
N HIS A 336 -7.10 -15.46 13.19
CA HIS A 336 -5.87 -15.88 13.85
C HIS A 336 -5.72 -15.29 15.27
N GLU A 337 -6.75 -14.63 15.79
CA GLU A 337 -6.74 -13.95 17.10
C GLU A 337 -5.60 -12.90 17.19
N LEU A 338 -5.26 -12.30 16.05
CA LEU A 338 -4.31 -11.21 15.91
C LEU A 338 -5.09 -9.90 15.78
N GLY A 339 -4.70 -8.85 16.50
CA GLY A 339 -5.33 -7.53 16.41
C GLY A 339 -5.69 -6.91 17.76
N GLY A 340 -5.91 -5.59 17.75
CA GLY A 340 -6.32 -4.82 18.91
C GLY A 340 -7.82 -4.86 19.15
N SER A 341 -8.27 -4.23 20.23
CA SER A 341 -9.70 -4.08 20.58
C SER A 341 -10.51 -3.33 19.52
N ASP A 342 -9.85 -2.59 18.63
CA ASP A 342 -10.42 -1.78 17.56
C ASP A 342 -10.73 -2.57 16.28
N LEU A 343 -10.23 -3.81 16.14
CA LEU A 343 -10.37 -4.60 14.91
C LEU A 343 -11.84 -4.83 14.52
N ASP A 344 -12.72 -5.06 15.49
CA ASP A 344 -14.14 -5.27 15.26
C ASP A 344 -14.85 -4.00 14.75
N GLU A 345 -14.41 -2.83 15.21
CA GLU A 345 -14.90 -1.53 14.71
C GLU A 345 -14.46 -1.34 13.24
N HIS A 346 -13.20 -1.64 12.93
CA HIS A 346 -12.69 -1.58 11.56
C HIS A 346 -13.45 -2.52 10.60
N LEU A 347 -13.70 -3.77 11.00
CA LEU A 347 -14.49 -4.72 10.22
C LEU A 347 -15.92 -4.23 10.00
N SER A 348 -16.54 -3.64 11.02
CA SER A 348 -17.89 -3.05 10.92
C SER A 348 -17.92 -1.88 9.93
N ARG A 349 -16.88 -1.04 9.95
CA ARG A 349 -16.74 0.08 9.00
C ARG A 349 -16.52 -0.41 7.57
N ILE A 350 -15.71 -1.45 7.37
CA ILE A 350 -15.51 -2.08 6.06
C ILE A 350 -16.84 -2.60 5.50
N ASP A 351 -17.62 -3.30 6.32
CA ASP A 351 -18.95 -3.80 5.93
C ASP A 351 -19.92 -2.66 5.57
N GLN A 352 -19.89 -1.57 6.33
CA GLN A 352 -20.66 -0.37 6.00
C GLN A 352 -20.23 0.23 4.65
N LEU A 353 -18.92 0.38 4.41
CA LEU A 353 -18.38 0.90 3.15
C LEU A 353 -18.76 0.03 1.96
N HIS A 354 -18.66 -1.29 2.09
CA HIS A 354 -19.10 -2.25 1.08
C HIS A 354 -20.58 -2.02 0.73
N ARG A 355 -21.48 -1.99 1.72
CA ARG A 355 -22.93 -1.76 1.50
C ARG A 355 -23.22 -0.41 0.86
N MET A 356 -22.46 0.62 1.21
CA MET A 356 -22.69 1.98 0.73
C MET A 356 -22.09 2.25 -0.65
N SER A 357 -20.94 1.67 -0.98
CA SER A 357 -20.14 2.08 -2.13
C SER A 357 -19.94 0.99 -3.18
N CYS A 358 -20.12 -0.29 -2.83
CA CYS A 358 -19.94 -1.37 -3.80
C CYS A 358 -21.05 -1.35 -4.87
N ALA A 359 -20.66 -1.61 -6.11
CA ALA A 359 -21.59 -1.76 -7.22
C ALA A 359 -22.61 -2.91 -7.00
N CYS A 360 -22.27 -3.91 -6.18
CA CYS A 360 -23.15 -5.04 -5.88
C CYS A 360 -24.36 -4.67 -4.99
N ARG A 361 -24.38 -3.46 -4.41
CA ARG A 361 -25.53 -3.00 -3.60
C ARG A 361 -26.85 -2.97 -4.39
N ASN A 362 -26.77 -2.89 -5.71
CA ASN A 362 -27.90 -2.81 -6.64
C ASN A 362 -28.21 -4.15 -7.34
N GLY A 363 -27.57 -5.25 -6.94
CA GLY A 363 -27.70 -6.57 -7.58
C GLY A 363 -26.35 -7.29 -7.69
N SER A 364 -26.33 -8.48 -8.28
CA SER A 364 -25.07 -9.19 -8.55
C SER A 364 -24.13 -8.37 -9.44
N LEU A 365 -22.82 -8.48 -9.20
CA LEU A 365 -21.82 -7.89 -10.08
C LEU A 365 -21.88 -8.59 -11.44
N ASN A 366 -22.32 -7.87 -12.48
CA ASN A 366 -22.19 -8.34 -13.85
C ASN A 366 -20.73 -8.08 -14.28
N ILE A 367 -19.95 -9.17 -14.44
CA ILE A 367 -18.56 -9.13 -14.87
C ILE A 367 -18.47 -9.31 -16.38
#